data_AF-A0A357IRI4-F1
#
_entry.id   AF-A0A357IRI4-F1
#
_cell.length_a   1.000
_cell.length_b   1.000
_cell.length_c   1.000
_cell.angle_alpha   90.00
_cell.angle_beta   90.00
_cell.angle_gamma   90.00
#
_symmetry.space_group_name_H-M   'P 1'
#
loop_
_entity.id
_entity.type
_entity.pdbx_description
1 polymer ?
#
loop_
_entity_poly.entity_id
_entity_poly.type
_entity_poly.pdbx_seq_one_letter_code
_entity_poly.pdbx_strand_id
1 'polypeptide(L)'
;EEVSMPSSKQKETIASILKDQGFITEYSVEEEDGKKTLTITLKYSSSGERVITGLTRISKPGLRVYAEADKIPSVMRGLGIAIVSTNKGMLTDAQARKAHVGGEVLCYVW
;
A
#
# COMPACT_ATOMS: atom_id res chain seq x y z
N GLU A 1 -8.44 -4.82 15.93
CA GLU A 1 -7.18 -5.59 16.04
C GLU A 1 -6.03 -4.75 15.54
N GLU A 2 -4.85 -4.93 16.12
CA GLU A 2 -3.65 -4.15 15.83
C GLU A 2 -2.48 -5.06 15.47
N VAL A 3 -1.62 -4.57 14.58
CA VAL A 3 -0.38 -5.25 14.20
C VAL A 3 0.76 -4.24 14.28
N SER A 4 1.81 -4.57 15.03
CA SER A 4 3.01 -3.75 15.19
C SER A 4 4.21 -4.36 14.47
N MET A 5 5.08 -3.50 13.95
CA MET A 5 6.28 -3.89 13.23
C MET A 5 7.33 -2.78 13.23
N PRO A 6 8.62 -3.07 12.95
CA PRO A 6 9.62 -2.01 12.78
C PRO A 6 9.22 -1.06 11.66
N SER A 7 9.29 0.25 11.92
CA SER A 7 8.94 1.27 10.95
C SER A 7 10.03 1.48 9.91
N SER A 8 9.62 1.87 8.72
CA SER A 8 10.49 2.43 7.69
C SER A 8 9.70 3.44 6.88
N LYS A 9 10.39 4.40 6.24
CA LYS A 9 9.72 5.41 5.40
C LYS A 9 8.78 4.78 4.37
N GLN A 10 9.20 3.67 3.74
CA GLN A 10 8.35 2.94 2.81
C GLN A 10 7.10 2.36 3.47
N LYS A 11 7.22 1.74 4.65
CA LYS A 11 6.06 1.18 5.36
C LYS A 11 5.10 2.26 5.82
N GLU A 12 5.61 3.39 6.31
CA GLU A 12 4.80 4.56 6.69
C GLU A 12 4.03 5.11 5.48
N THR A 13 4.68 5.24 4.31
CA THR A 13 4.00 5.68 3.08
C THR A 13 2.94 4.68 2.63
N ILE A 14 3.20 3.37 2.69
CA ILE A 14 2.20 2.34 2.38
C ILE A 14 1.01 2.44 3.35
N ALA A 15 1.27 2.59 4.65
CA ALA A 15 0.22 2.73 5.66
C ALA A 15 -0.65 3.98 5.41
N SER A 16 -0.04 5.10 5.04
CA SER A 16 -0.77 6.31 4.63
C SER A 16 -1.69 6.04 3.44
N ILE A 17 -1.20 5.39 2.38
CA ILE A 17 -2.01 5.05 1.21
C ILE A 17 -3.17 4.12 1.59
N LEU A 18 -2.92 3.11 2.43
CA LEU A 18 -3.95 2.18 2.88
C LEU A 18 -5.04 2.89 3.70
N LYS A 19 -4.66 3.88 4.52
CA LYS A 19 -5.60 4.70 5.29
C LYS A 19 -6.43 5.59 4.36
N ASP A 20 -5.79 6.29 3.42
CA ASP A 20 -6.46 7.18 2.48
C ASP A 20 -7.46 6.44 1.58
N GLN A 21 -7.14 5.18 1.23
CA GLN A 21 -8.04 4.29 0.47
C GLN A 21 -9.06 3.56 1.37
N GLY A 22 -9.00 3.75 2.69
CA GLY A 22 -9.97 3.22 3.64
C GLY A 22 -9.86 1.72 3.94
N PHE A 23 -8.72 1.10 3.64
CA PHE A 23 -8.42 -0.31 3.96
C PHE A 23 -8.08 -0.55 5.43
N ILE A 24 -7.47 0.45 6.08
CA ILE A 24 -7.17 0.43 7.51
C ILE A 24 -7.89 1.58 8.22
N THR A 25 -8.05 1.46 9.53
CA THR A 25 -8.69 2.50 10.34
C THR A 25 -7.71 3.63 10.62
N GLU A 26 -6.54 3.28 11.11
CA GLU A 26 -5.49 4.23 11.50
C GLU A 26 -4.13 3.53 11.56
N TYR A 27 -3.05 4.31 11.51
CA TYR A 27 -1.72 3.86 11.89
C TYR A 27 -1.03 4.87 12.82
N SER A 28 -0.17 4.38 13.70
CA SER A 28 0.69 5.21 14.55
C SER A 28 2.16 4.83 14.37
N VAL A 29 3.03 5.81 14.55
CA VAL A 29 4.48 5.60 14.56
C VAL A 29 5.00 6.09 15.90
N GLU A 30 5.55 5.18 16.68
CA GLU A 30 6.13 5.46 17.99
C GLU A 30 7.65 5.26 17.91
N GLU A 31 8.42 6.11 18.57
CA GLU A 31 9.88 6.03 18.62
C GLU A 31 10.32 5.85 20.07
N GLU A 32 10.99 4.74 20.35
CA GLU A 32 11.54 4.41 21.66
C GLU A 32 12.99 3.96 21.48
N ASP A 33 13.92 4.57 22.22
CA ASP A 33 15.36 4.27 22.14
C ASP A 33 15.94 4.26 20.71
N GLY A 34 15.47 5.18 19.85
CA GLY A 34 15.88 5.29 18.45
C GLY A 34 15.33 4.19 17.54
N LYS A 35 14.45 3.31 18.05
CA LYS A 35 13.73 2.31 17.28
C LYS A 35 12.31 2.81 17.02
N LYS A 36 11.99 2.96 15.73
CA LYS A 36 10.64 3.31 15.30
C LYS A 36 9.79 2.05 15.14
N THR A 37 8.61 2.05 15.73
CA THR A 37 7.58 1.01 15.61
C THR A 37 6.37 1.59 14.92
N LEU A 38 5.93 0.94 13.85
CA LEU A 38 4.70 1.24 13.13
C LEU A 38 3.61 0.27 13.60
N THR A 39 2.52 0.80 14.13
CA THR A 39 1.34 0.04 14.55
C THR A 39 0.18 0.37 13.62
N ILE A 40 -0.47 -0.65 13.06
CA ILE A 40 -1.60 -0.52 12.15
C ILE A 40 -2.86 -1.06 12.83
N THR A 41 -3.91 -0.24 12.86
CA THR A 41 -5.25 -0.65 13.30
C THR A 41 -6.06 -1.14 12.11
N LEU A 42 -6.38 -2.44 12.11
CA LEU A 42 -7.13 -3.07 11.03
C LEU A 42 -8.61 -2.63 11.05
N LYS A 43 -9.18 -2.49 9.84
CA LYS A 43 -10.59 -2.16 9.66
C LYS A 43 -11.42 -3.40 9.40
N TYR A 44 -12.54 -3.48 10.10
CA TYR A 44 -13.55 -4.52 9.97
C TYR A 44 -14.88 -3.87 9.58
N SER A 45 -15.70 -4.59 8.80
CA SER A 45 -17.05 -4.16 8.45
C SER A 45 -17.98 -4.25 9.67
N SER A 46 -19.17 -3.66 9.56
CA SER A 46 -20.21 -3.76 10.60
C SER A 46 -20.70 -5.20 10.84
N SER A 47 -20.51 -6.11 9.89
CA SER A 47 -20.77 -7.54 10.02
C SER A 47 -19.59 -8.34 10.60
N GLY A 48 -18.47 -7.69 10.89
CA GLY A 48 -17.25 -8.33 11.40
C GLY A 48 -16.33 -8.91 10.31
N GLU A 49 -16.62 -8.66 9.03
CA GLU A 49 -15.79 -9.13 7.91
C GLU A 49 -14.56 -8.22 7.73
N ARG A 50 -13.48 -8.79 7.22
CA ARG A 50 -12.24 -8.04 6.96
C ARG A 50 -12.42 -7.15 5.73
N VAL A 51 -12.03 -5.88 5.84
CA VAL A 51 -12.04 -4.96 4.69
C VAL A 51 -10.96 -5.34 3.67
N ILE A 52 -9.80 -5.79 4.13
CA ILE A 52 -8.76 -6.34 3.27
C ILE A 52 -9.04 -7.84 3.08
N THR A 53 -9.33 -8.22 1.85
CA THR A 53 -9.59 -9.62 1.46
C THR A 53 -8.34 -10.30 0.89
N GLY A 54 -7.40 -9.54 0.35
CA GLY A 54 -6.17 -10.03 -0.24
C GLY A 54 -5.04 -9.01 -0.28
N LEU A 55 -3.82 -9.51 -0.13
CA LEU A 55 -2.59 -8.73 -0.29
C LEU A 55 -1.54 -9.59 -1.00
N THR A 56 -1.01 -9.10 -2.11
CA THR A 56 0.01 -9.81 -2.89
C THR A 56 1.16 -8.90 -3.24
N ARG A 57 2.38 -9.30 -2.87
CA ARG A 57 3.61 -8.63 -3.29
C ARG A 57 3.97 -9.04 -4.72
N ILE A 58 4.10 -8.05 -5.59
CA ILE A 58 4.37 -8.22 -7.03
C ILE A 58 5.86 -8.12 -7.29
N SER A 59 6.48 -6.97 -7.02
CA SER A 59 7.93 -6.83 -7.15
C SER A 59 8.67 -7.46 -5.96
N LYS A 60 9.58 -8.38 -6.28
CA LYS A 60 10.39 -9.14 -5.31
C LYS A 60 11.88 -8.96 -5.64
N PRO A 61 12.81 -9.13 -4.68
CA PRO A 61 14.24 -8.95 -4.94
C PRO A 61 14.79 -9.77 -6.11
N GLY A 62 14.28 -11.00 -6.32
CA GLY A 62 14.68 -11.86 -7.44
C GLY A 62 14.02 -11.54 -8.78
N LEU A 63 12.93 -10.77 -8.79
CA LEU A 63 12.26 -10.34 -10.02
C LEU A 63 11.53 -9.02 -9.76
N ARG A 64 12.12 -7.94 -10.28
CA ARG A 64 11.55 -6.60 -10.20
C ARG A 64 10.54 -6.41 -11.33
N VAL A 65 9.38 -5.88 -10.99
CA VAL A 65 8.28 -5.67 -11.95
C VAL A 65 8.08 -4.18 -12.13
N TYR A 66 8.26 -3.70 -13.36
CA TYR A 66 8.06 -2.30 -13.73
C TYR A 66 6.96 -2.19 -14.77
N ALA A 67 6.22 -1.08 -14.73
CA ALA A 67 5.17 -0.76 -15.69
C ALA A 67 5.30 0.69 -16.15
N GLU A 68 5.13 0.89 -17.46
CA GLU A 68 4.87 2.21 -18.05
C GLU A 68 3.50 2.72 -17.59
N ALA A 69 3.29 4.04 -17.60
CA ALA A 69 2.05 4.67 -17.10
C ALA A 69 0.77 4.04 -17.67
N ASP A 70 0.75 3.78 -18.97
CA ASP A 70 -0.41 3.23 -19.69
C ASP A 70 -0.56 1.72 -19.50
N LYS A 71 0.49 1.05 -19.02
CA LYS A 71 0.54 -0.40 -18.78
C LYS A 71 0.43 -0.75 -17.30
N ILE A 72 0.17 0.23 -16.43
CA ILE A 72 -0.05 -0.03 -15.02
C ILE A 72 -1.29 -0.95 -14.89
N PRO A 73 -1.14 -2.13 -14.31
CA PRO A 73 -2.24 -3.09 -14.19
C PRO A 73 -3.33 -2.57 -13.25
N SER A 74 -4.58 -2.88 -13.56
CA SER A 74 -5.72 -2.64 -12.67
C SER A 74 -6.01 -3.88 -11.82
N VAL A 75 -6.24 -3.70 -10.53
CA VAL A 75 -6.56 -4.81 -9.60
C VAL A 75 -8.07 -4.98 -9.53
N MET A 76 -8.56 -6.22 -9.74
CA MET A 76 -9.98 -6.57 -9.69
C MET A 76 -10.91 -5.60 -10.46
N ARG A 77 -10.51 -5.19 -11.67
CA ARG A 77 -11.25 -4.20 -12.50
C ARG A 77 -11.53 -2.87 -11.79
N GLY A 78 -10.64 -2.45 -10.88
CA GLY A 78 -10.74 -1.19 -10.14
C GLY A 78 -11.36 -1.31 -8.74
N LEU A 79 -11.71 -2.52 -8.30
CA LEU A 79 -12.18 -2.78 -6.93
C LEU A 79 -11.02 -2.86 -5.91
N GLY A 80 -9.82 -3.18 -6.37
CA GLY A 80 -8.59 -3.12 -5.57
C GLY A 80 -7.67 -2.02 -6.04
N ILE A 81 -6.56 -1.84 -5.32
CA ILE A 81 -5.51 -0.88 -5.66
C ILE A 81 -4.20 -1.60 -5.97
N ALA A 82 -3.43 -1.04 -6.89
CA ALA A 82 -2.01 -1.34 -6.99
C ALA A 82 -1.19 -0.19 -6.46
N ILE A 83 -0.17 -0.49 -5.66
CA ILE A 83 0.76 0.49 -5.13
C ILE A 83 2.02 0.48 -6.00
N VAL A 84 2.32 1.64 -6.59
CA VAL A 84 3.40 1.82 -7.56
C VAL A 84 4.42 2.82 -7.02
N SER A 85 5.69 2.43 -7.00
CA SER A 85 6.80 3.33 -6.68
C SER A 85 7.24 4.07 -7.93
N THR A 86 7.04 5.38 -7.97
CA THR A 86 7.36 6.26 -9.10
C THR A 86 8.43 7.28 -8.71
N ASN A 87 8.93 8.05 -9.67
CA ASN A 87 9.83 9.17 -9.41
C ASN A 87 9.16 10.33 -8.64
N LYS A 88 7.82 10.38 -8.58
CA LYS A 88 7.05 11.36 -7.82
C LYS A 88 6.64 10.85 -6.43
N GLY A 89 7.19 9.70 -6.01
CA GLY A 89 6.82 9.02 -4.77
C GLY A 89 5.96 7.78 -5.02
N MET A 90 5.41 7.23 -3.95
CA MET A 90 4.56 6.05 -4.01
C MET A 90 3.11 6.48 -4.24
N LEU A 91 2.49 5.94 -5.29
CA LEU A 91 1.16 6.32 -5.75
C LEU A 91 0.29 5.08 -5.92
N THR A 92 -1.02 5.26 -5.86
CA THR A 92 -1.97 4.26 -6.36
C THR A 92 -1.92 4.20 -7.88
N ASP A 93 -2.38 3.09 -8.47
CA ASP A 93 -2.50 2.94 -9.92
C ASP A 93 -3.37 4.01 -10.56
N ALA A 94 -4.47 4.41 -9.91
CA ALA A 94 -5.31 5.51 -10.38
C ALA A 94 -4.56 6.84 -10.41
N GLN A 95 -3.81 7.16 -9.35
CA GLN A 95 -3.00 8.39 -9.27
C GLN A 95 -1.84 8.37 -10.28
N ALA A 96 -1.16 7.25 -10.43
CA ALA A 96 -0.04 7.09 -11.36
C ALA A 96 -0.51 7.23 -12.82
N ARG A 97 -1.64 6.64 -13.20
CA ARG A 97 -2.28 6.83 -14.52
C ARG A 97 -2.68 8.29 -14.73
N LYS A 98 -3.32 8.93 -13.74
CA LYS A 98 -3.71 10.36 -13.82
C LYS A 98 -2.50 11.29 -13.99
N ALA A 99 -1.40 10.99 -13.33
CA ALA A 99 -0.16 11.76 -13.41
C ALA A 99 0.73 11.37 -14.61
N HIS A 100 0.30 10.38 -15.40
CA HIS A 100 1.02 9.78 -16.53
C HIS A 100 2.48 9.43 -16.19
N VAL A 101 2.67 8.72 -15.07
CA VAL A 101 3.98 8.26 -14.60
C VAL A 101 3.97 6.74 -14.39
N GLY A 102 5.00 6.07 -14.90
CA GLY A 102 5.26 4.66 -14.64
C GLY A 102 6.09 4.44 -13.38
N GLY A 103 6.41 3.18 -13.08
CA GLY A 103 7.21 2.84 -11.91
C GLY A 103 7.30 1.34 -11.60
N GLU A 104 7.85 1.02 -10.43
CA GLU A 104 7.90 -0.34 -9.89
C GLU A 104 6.56 -0.70 -9.25
N VAL A 105 5.97 -1.82 -9.65
CA VAL A 105 4.71 -2.31 -9.09
C VAL A 105 5.01 -3.12 -7.82
N LEU A 106 4.78 -2.52 -6.65
CA LEU A 106 5.20 -3.11 -5.37
C LEU A 106 4.26 -4.23 -4.92
N CYS A 107 2.98 -3.91 -4.77
CA CYS A 107 1.97 -4.84 -4.29
C CYS A 107 0.57 -4.44 -4.76
N TYR A 108 -0.32 -5.42 -4.68
CA TYR A 108 -1.75 -5.29 -4.90
C TYR A 108 -2.48 -5.54 -3.58
N VAL A 109 -3.55 -4.79 -3.36
CA VAL A 109 -4.42 -4.89 -2.18
C VAL A 109 -5.87 -4.82 -2.64
N TRP A 110 -6.71 -5.72 -2.11
CA TRP A 110 -8.15 -5.79 -2.37
C TRP A 110 -8.86 -6.49 -1.21
#